data_AF-A0A2N9LUX0-F1
#
_entry.id   AF-A0A2N9LUX0-F1
#
_cell.length_a   1.000
_cell.length_b   1.000
_cell.length_c   1.000
_cell.angle_alpha   90.00
_cell.angle_beta   90.00
_cell.angle_gamma   90.00
#
_symmetry.space_group_name_H-M   'P 1'
#
loop_
_entity.id
_entity.type
_entity.pdbx_description
1 polymer ?
#
loop_
_entity_poly.entity_id
_entity_poly.type
_entity_poly.pdbx_seq_one_letter_code
_entity_poly.pdbx_strand_id
1 'polypeptide(L)' 'MIKEDPPDNRVLECAVSAGSDYIVTGDKDLLRLGRYDAIRILSVADFLDLPPERER' A
#
# COMPACT_ATOMS: atom_id res chain seq x y z
N MET A 1 -4.56 19.85 15.46
CA MET A 1 -5.42 18.82 14.84
C MET A 1 -4.92 18.62 13.43
N ILE A 2 -4.37 17.45 13.16
CA ILE A 2 -3.86 17.09 11.83
C ILE A 2 -5.08 16.97 10.94
N LYS A 3 -5.17 17.82 9.90
CA LYS A 3 -6.15 17.69 8.84
C LYS A 3 -5.77 16.44 8.06
N GLU A 4 -6.48 15.35 8.32
CA GLU A 4 -6.56 14.23 7.39
C GLU A 4 -7.24 14.76 6.13
N ASP A 5 -6.46 14.98 5.07
CA ASP A 5 -7.04 15.36 3.79
C ASP A 5 -7.79 14.15 3.19
N PRO A 6 -9.04 14.32 2.70
CA PRO A 6 -10.00 13.23 2.52
C PRO A 6 -9.97 12.35 1.24
N PRO A 7 -8.99 12.39 0.30
CA PRO A 7 -9.02 11.45 -0.85
C PRO A 7 -8.24 10.13 -0.65
N ASP A 8 -7.10 10.16 0.05
CA ASP A 8 -6.16 9.01 0.08
C ASP A 8 -6.60 7.88 1.03
N ASN A 9 -7.45 8.20 2.02
CA ASN A 9 -7.96 7.23 2.98
C ASN A 9 -8.73 6.09 2.32
N ARG A 10 -9.39 6.32 1.18
CA ARG A 10 -10.26 5.30 0.56
C ARG A 10 -9.47 4.12 -0.01
N VAL A 11 -8.27 4.36 -0.53
CA VAL A 11 -7.41 3.28 -1.06
C VAL A 11 -6.90 2.42 0.10
N LEU A 12 -6.48 3.06 1.19
CA LEU A 12 -6.01 2.38 2.39
C LEU A 12 -7.12 1.58 3.07
N GLU A 13 -8.30 2.19 3.28
CA GLU A 13 -9.48 1.53 3.85
C GLU A 13 -9.97 0.35 2.99
N CYS A 14 -9.94 0.52 1.66
CA CYS A 14 -10.29 -0.56 0.72
C CYS A 14 -9.30 -1.72 0.85
N ALA A 15 -7.99 -1.44 0.85
CA ALA A 15 -6.96 -2.46 0.97
C ALA A 15 -7.06 -3.23 2.30
N VAL A 16 -7.35 -2.53 3.40
CA VAL A 16 -7.62 -3.16 4.71
C VAL A 16 -8.86 -4.04 4.64
N SER A 17 -9.96 -3.52 4.10
CA SER A 17 -11.23 -4.26 4.00
C SER A 17 -11.11 -5.50 3.09
N ALA A 18 -10.27 -5.42 2.06
CA ALA A 18 -9.98 -6.52 1.15
C ALA A 18 -8.97 -7.54 1.72
N GLY A 19 -8.31 -7.23 2.85
CA GLY A 19 -7.23 -8.06 3.40
C GLY A 19 -6.02 -8.15 2.47
N SER A 20 -5.70 -7.07 1.77
CA SER A 20 -4.61 -7.05 0.77
C SER A 20 -3.23 -7.10 1.44
N ASP A 21 -2.30 -7.85 0.86
CA ASP A 21 -0.90 -7.87 1.31
C ASP A 21 -0.11 -6.64 0.82
N TYR A 22 -0.51 -6.08 -0.32
CA TYR A 22 0.21 -5.00 -1.01
C TYR A 22 -0.72 -3.93 -1.58
N ILE A 23 -0.27 -2.68 -1.55
CA ILE A 23 -0.75 -1.59 -2.41
C ILE A 23 0.39 -1.25 -3.37
N VAL A 24 0.14 -1.39 -4.67
CA VAL A 24 1.10 -1.01 -5.71
C VAL A 24 0.66 0.31 -6.31
N THR A 25 1.49 1.35 -6.19
CA THR A 25 1.13 2.71 -6.64
C THR A 25 2.34 3.49 -7.15
N GLY A 26 2.10 4.46 -8.03
CA GLY A 26 3.08 5.47 -8.43
C GLY A 26 2.97 6.78 -7.64
N ASP A 27 2.01 6.87 -6.73
CA ASP A 27 1.75 8.04 -5.91
C ASP A 27 2.85 8.22 -4.85
N LYS A 28 3.54 9.37 -4.88
CA LYS A 28 4.68 9.63 -3.98
C LYS A 28 4.25 9.80 -2.54
N ASP A 29 3.05 10.28 -2.28
CA ASP A 29 2.55 10.53 -0.93
C ASP A 29 2.20 9.20 -0.26
N LEU A 30 1.55 8.28 -0.98
CA LEU A 30 1.32 6.91 -0.53
C LEU A 30 2.63 6.12 -0.37
N LEU A 31 3.57 6.24 -1.31
CA LEU A 31 4.88 5.57 -1.23
C LEU A 31 5.69 6.03 0.00
N ARG A 32 5.56 7.30 0.42
CA ARG A 32 6.21 7.79 1.65
C ARG A 32 5.72 7.09 2.91
N LEU A 33 4.50 6.56 2.91
CA LEU A 33 3.98 5.78 4.05
C LEU A 33 4.73 4.45 4.18
N GLY A 34 5.07 3.81 3.04
CA GLY A 34 5.79 2.53 2.94
C GLY A 34 5.02 1.31 3.46
N ARG A 35 4.16 1.50 4.47
CA ARG A 35 3.29 0.49 5.04
C ARG A 35 2.08 1.14 5.68
N TYR A 36 0.94 0.47 5.62
CA TYR A 36 -0.25 0.81 6.36
C TYR A 36 -0.84 -0.46 6.97
N ASP A 37 -0.90 -0.53 8.31
CA ASP A 37 -1.25 -1.74 9.05
C ASP A 37 -0.39 -2.96 8.62
N ALA A 38 -1.00 -4.07 8.19
CA ALA A 38 -0.30 -5.23 7.66
C ALA A 38 0.22 -5.03 6.22
N ILE A 39 -0.32 -4.05 5.50
CA ILE A 39 -0.24 -3.89 4.05
C ILE A 39 1.02 -3.12 3.65
N ARG A 40 1.83 -3.69 2.76
CA ARG A 40 3.04 -3.00 2.26
C ARG A 40 2.68 -2.10 1.07
N ILE A 41 3.21 -0.88 1.04
CA ILE A 41 2.98 0.08 -0.06
C ILE A 41 4.27 0.20 -0.86
N LEU A 42 4.22 -0.15 -2.14
CA LEU A 42 5.40 -0.26 -3.00
C LEU A 42 5.13 0.33 -4.39
N SER A 43 6.21 0.68 -5.08
CA SER A 43 6.11 1.03 -6.49
C SER A 43 5.92 -0.23 -7.34
N VAL A 44 5.49 -0.03 -8.59
CA VAL A 44 5.38 -1.13 -9.57
C VAL A 44 6.74 -1.83 -9.75
N ALA A 45 7.84 -1.07 -9.76
CA ALA A 45 9.17 -1.64 -9.88
C ALA A 45 9.51 -2.53 -8.68
N ASP A 46 9.28 -2.04 -7.46
CA ASP A 46 9.55 -2.79 -6.23
C ASP A 46 8.70 -4.07 -6.16
N PHE A 47 7.45 -4.02 -6.63
CA PHE A 47 6.56 -5.19 -6.68
C PHE A 47 7.09 -6.27 -7.61
N LEU A 48 7.58 -5.89 -8.80
CA LEU A 48 8.11 -6.83 -9.78
C LEU A 48 9.45 -7.45 -9.35
N ASP A 49 10.21 -6.75 -8.50
CA ASP A 49 11.45 -7.25 -7.92
C ASP A 49 11.22 -8.18 -6.71
N LEU A 50 9.98 -8.33 -6.23
CA LEU A 50 9.68 -9.27 -5.16
C LEU A 50 9.98 -10.71 -5.61
N PRO A 51 10.56 -11.53 -4.72
CA PRO A 51 10.69 -12.95 -5.02
C PRO A 51 9.29 -13.55 -5.21
N PRO A 52 9.12 -14.50 -6.15
CA PRO A 52 7.86 -15.22 -6.28
C PRO A 52 7.50 -15.84 -4.93
N GLU A 53 6.24 -15.72 -4.52
CA GLU A 53 5.79 -16.28 -3.26
C GLU A 53 6.09 -17.77 -3.26
N ARG A 54 6.93 -18.19 -2.30
CA ARG A 54 7.14 -19.61 -2.05
C ARG A 54 5.90 -20.09 -1.34
N GLU A 55 5.14 -20.95 -2.02
CA GLU A 55 4.03 -21.68 -1.44
C GLU A 55 4.47 -22.29 -0.10
N ARG A 56 3.78 -21.92 0.98
CA ARG A 56 4.03 -22.44 2.33
C ARG A 56 3.39 -23.81 2.49
#